data_AF-A0A7W1DRT1-F1
#
_entry.id   AF-A0A7W1DRT1-F1
#
_cell.length_a   1.000
_cell.length_b   1.000
_cell.length_c   1.000
_cell.angle_alpha   90.00
_cell.angle_beta   90.00
_cell.angle_gamma   90.00
#
_symmetry.space_group_name_H-M   'P 1'
#
loop_
_entity.id
_entity.type
_entity.pdbx_description
1 polymer ?
#
loop_
_entity_poly.entity_id
_entity_poly.type
_entity_poly.pdbx_seq_one_letter_code
_entity_poly.pdbx_strand_id
1 'polypeptide(L)' 'PDECIDCGACVPACPVEAIFALDETPDKWKDYITKNADFYQK' A
#
# COMPACT_ATOMS: atom_id res chain seq x y z
N PRO A 1 2.68 -0.39 -5.89
CA PRO A 1 2.84 -0.20 -7.35
C PRO A 1 4.26 0.29 -7.62
N ASP A 2 4.80 0.01 -8.81
CA ASP A 2 6.18 0.41 -9.14
C ASP A 2 6.33 1.93 -9.30
N GLU A 3 5.21 2.65 -9.52
CA GLU A 3 5.16 4.11 -9.55
C GLU A 3 5.19 4.76 -8.15
N CYS A 4 4.99 3.98 -7.07
CA CYS A 4 5.05 4.52 -5.71
C CYS A 4 6.46 5.06 -5.41
N ILE A 5 6.54 6.32 -5.00
CA ILE A 5 7.81 7.00 -4.65
C ILE A 5 8.03 7.12 -3.14
N ASP A 6 7.24 6.40 -2.34
CA ASP A 6 7.33 6.37 -0.87
C ASP A 6 7.30 7.75 -0.18
N CYS A 7 6.52 8.70 -0.72
CA CYS A 7 6.41 10.05 -0.16
C CYS A 7 5.54 10.14 1.11
N GLY A 8 4.78 9.09 1.42
CA GLY A 8 3.95 9.00 2.64
C GLY A 8 2.71 9.91 2.68
N ALA A 9 2.48 10.77 1.69
CA ALA A 9 1.38 11.76 1.72
C ALA A 9 -0.02 11.12 1.79
N CYS A 10 -0.18 9.92 1.25
CA CYS A 10 -1.44 9.19 1.23
C CYS A 10 -1.84 8.61 2.61
N VAL A 11 -0.88 8.34 3.49
CA VAL A 11 -1.12 7.71 4.81
C VAL A 11 -2.00 8.59 5.70
N PRO A 12 -1.64 9.85 6.04
CA PRO A 12 -2.48 10.70 6.88
C PRO A 12 -3.74 11.20 6.15
N ALA A 13 -3.77 11.13 4.80
CA ALA A 13 -4.93 11.52 4.01
C ALA A 13 -6.05 10.48 4.04
N CYS A 14 -5.76 9.22 4.42
CA CYS A 14 -6.73 8.14 4.44
C CYS A 14 -7.62 8.21 5.71
N PRO A 15 -8.92 8.49 5.59
CA PRO A 15 -9.81 8.68 6.76
C PRO A 15 -10.09 7.40 7.55
N VAL A 16 -9.72 6.24 6.99
CA VAL A 16 -9.97 4.91 7.57
C VAL A 16 -8.67 4.15 7.84
N GLU A 17 -7.52 4.82 7.73
CA GLU A 17 -6.20 4.26 8.08
C GLU A 17 -5.89 2.94 7.34
N ALA A 18 -6.28 2.85 6.06
CA ALA A 18 -6.13 1.63 5.26
C ALA A 18 -4.78 1.52 4.53
N ILE A 19 -3.95 2.57 4.56
CA ILE A 19 -2.70 2.64 3.80
C ILE A 19 -1.52 2.48 4.76
N PHE A 20 -0.65 1.52 4.46
CA PHE A 20 0.55 1.20 5.23
C PHE A 20 1.78 1.26 4.32
N ALA A 21 2.94 1.55 4.90
CA ALA A 21 4.20 1.26 4.23
C ALA A 21 4.34 -0.26 4.01
N LEU A 22 5.14 -0.65 3.01
CA LEU A 22 5.32 -2.05 2.61
C LEU A 22 5.81 -2.93 3.78
N ASP A 23 6.74 -2.42 4.57
CA ASP A 23 7.34 -3.06 5.73
C ASP A 23 6.47 -2.98 6.98
N GLU A 24 5.55 -2.01 7.05
CA GLU A 24 4.63 -1.81 8.17
C GLU A 24 3.27 -2.51 7.98
N THR A 25 3.06 -3.16 6.84
CA THR A 25 1.78 -3.83 6.54
C THR A 25 1.53 -4.99 7.52
N PRO A 26 0.41 -5.00 8.27
CA PRO A 26 0.09 -6.07 9.21
C PRO A 26 0.03 -7.45 8.54
N ASP A 27 0.46 -8.50 9.25
CA ASP A 27 0.53 -9.88 8.70
C ASP A 27 -0.76 -10.35 8.04
N LYS A 28 -1.91 -10.05 8.65
CA LYS A 28 -3.24 -10.40 8.13
C LYS A 28 -3.56 -9.79 6.75
N TRP A 29 -2.81 -8.78 6.32
CA TRP A 29 -3.04 -8.03 5.09
C TRP A 29 -1.85 -8.07 4.12
N LYS A 30 -0.80 -8.85 4.40
CA LYS A 30 0.37 -8.98 3.50
C LYS A 30 -0.01 -9.41 2.08
N ASP A 31 -1.07 -10.21 1.91
CA ASP A 31 -1.57 -10.62 0.60
C ASP A 31 -2.03 -9.44 -0.28
N TYR A 32 -2.35 -8.28 0.32
CA TYR A 32 -2.71 -7.08 -0.44
C TYR A 32 -1.52 -6.43 -1.14
N ILE A 33 -0.28 -6.71 -0.71
CA ILE A 33 0.92 -6.20 -1.38
C ILE A 33 0.96 -6.69 -2.83
N THR A 34 0.83 -8.02 -3.02
CA THR A 34 0.81 -8.63 -4.36
C THR A 34 -0.42 -8.20 -5.14
N LYS A 35 -1.62 -8.18 -4.53
CA LYS A 35 -2.83 -7.72 -5.20
C LYS A 35 -2.71 -6.29 -5.72
N ASN A 36 -2.12 -5.40 -4.93
CA ASN A 36 -1.89 -4.02 -5.34
C ASN A 36 -0.87 -3.93 -6.46
N ALA A 37 0.21 -4.72 -6.43
CA ALA A 37 1.17 -4.76 -7.54
C ALA A 37 0.50 -5.25 -8.84
N ASP A 38 -0.19 -6.39 -8.80
CA ASP A 38 -0.85 -7.02 -9.95
C ASP A 38 -1.93 -6.13 -10.57
N PHE A 39 -2.62 -5.33 -9.76
CA PHE A 39 -3.66 -4.42 -10.24
C PHE A 39 -3.14 -3.37 -11.24
N TYR A 40 -1.88 -2.93 -11.07
CA TYR A 40 -1.26 -1.89 -11.91
C TYR A 40 -0.29 -2.43 -12.97
N GLN A 41 -0.17 -3.76 -13.13
CA GLN A 41 0.68 -4.40 -14.15
C GLN A 41 0.00 -4.57 -15.52
N LYS A 42 -1.14 -3.91 -15.76
CA LYS A 42 -1.91 -3.97 -17.01
C LYS A 42 -1.90 -2.66 -17.76
#